data_AF-A0A3D2JAC5-F1
#
_entry.id   AF-A0A3D2JAC5-F1
#
_cell.length_a   1.000
_cell.length_b   1.000
_cell.length_c   1.000
_cell.angle_alpha   90.00
_cell.angle_beta   90.00
_cell.angle_gamma   90.00
#
_symmetry.space_group_name_H-M   'P 1'
#
loop_
_entity.id
_entity.type
_entity.pdbx_description
1 polymer ?
#
loop_
_entity_poly.entity_id
_entity_poly.type
_entity_poly.pdbx_seq_one_letter_code
_entity_poly.pdbx_strand_id
1 'polypeptide(L)'
;MMFEAVDGKALDRVVVVPARTALDEYLKYAAYICQPDRYFQPSIRMAFYTNNKIDRRVPKILGSIDAISSDEIETRPHLTDNERAMLRTLFAKMDYARKEEWSRNKLMIVFLTSSDSPDTLILPYDIENDQSSMNRQRIAFTQNQRYVTLSSLKKARYTSELENTSASSNDE
;
A
#
# COMPACT_ATOMS: atom_id res chain seq x y z
N MET A 1 -10.13 -26.74 -0.21
CA MET A 1 -9.82 -25.31 -0.01
C MET A 1 -9.16 -25.20 1.37
N MET A 2 -7.83 -25.22 1.42
CA MET A 2 -7.09 -25.04 2.66
C MET A 2 -6.91 -23.53 2.87
N PHE A 3 -7.52 -22.98 3.92
CA PHE A 3 -7.04 -21.73 4.49
C PHE A 3 -5.74 -22.09 5.23
N GLU A 4 -4.59 -21.82 4.62
CA GLU A 4 -3.35 -21.83 5.38
C GLU A 4 -3.47 -20.84 6.53
N ALA A 5 -2.99 -21.23 7.71
CA ALA A 5 -2.97 -20.40 8.89
C ALA A 5 -2.20 -19.11 8.56
N VAL A 6 -2.93 -18.01 8.36
CA VAL A 6 -2.32 -16.69 8.25
C VAL A 6 -1.65 -16.44 9.60
N ASP A 7 -0.32 -16.47 9.61
CA ASP A 7 0.50 -16.13 10.78
C ASP A 7 -0.09 -14.87 11.43
N GLY A 8 -0.31 -14.89 12.75
CA GLY A 8 -0.88 -13.76 13.49
C GLY A 8 -0.12 -12.46 13.25
N LYS A 9 1.18 -12.54 12.90
CA LYS A 9 1.99 -11.37 12.50
C LYS A 9 1.54 -10.76 11.17
N ALA A 10 1.02 -11.53 10.22
CA ALA A 10 0.50 -11.01 8.95
C ALA A 10 -0.83 -10.25 9.14
N LEU A 11 -1.64 -10.65 10.14
CA LEU A 11 -2.93 -10.00 10.45
C LEU A 11 -2.79 -8.60 11.07
N ASP A 12 -1.63 -8.23 11.59
CA ASP A 12 -1.38 -6.89 12.16
C ASP A 12 -0.45 -6.04 11.26
N ARG A 13 0.10 -6.60 10.18
CA ARG A 13 1.11 -5.92 9.36
C ARG A 13 0.50 -4.87 8.42
N VAL A 14 1.08 -3.68 8.45
CA VAL A 14 0.81 -2.58 7.51
C VAL A 14 2.08 -2.24 6.76
N VAL A 15 1.99 -2.20 5.43
CA VAL A 15 3.08 -1.72 4.59
C VAL A 15 2.95 -0.21 4.38
N VAL A 16 4.01 0.53 4.69
CA VAL A 16 4.14 1.96 4.46
C VAL A 16 4.97 2.19 3.20
N VAL A 17 4.38 2.83 2.19
CA VAL A 17 5.02 3.06 0.89
C VAL A 17 5.26 4.56 0.65
N PRO A 18 6.36 4.94 -0.03
CA PRO A 18 6.57 6.29 -0.49
C PRO A 18 5.50 6.64 -1.53
N ALA A 19 4.88 7.79 -1.35
CA ALA A 19 3.62 8.12 -1.99
C ALA A 19 3.62 9.53 -2.60
N ARG A 20 4.71 9.90 -3.27
CA ARG A 20 4.81 11.22 -3.93
C ARG A 20 3.64 11.48 -4.87
N THR A 21 3.25 10.47 -5.65
CA THR A 21 2.06 10.49 -6.53
C THR A 21 1.04 9.44 -6.13
N ALA A 22 1.47 8.36 -5.48
CA ALA A 22 0.62 7.22 -5.17
C ALA A 22 -0.52 7.53 -4.19
N LEU A 23 -0.38 8.57 -3.34
CA LEU A 23 -1.49 9.00 -2.48
C LEU A 23 -2.66 9.52 -3.32
N ASP A 24 -2.40 10.36 -4.31
CA ASP A 24 -3.44 10.93 -5.18
C ASP A 24 -4.10 9.84 -6.04
N GLU A 25 -3.29 8.89 -6.53
CA GLU A 25 -3.81 7.71 -7.25
C GLU A 25 -4.73 6.87 -6.36
N TYR A 26 -4.33 6.61 -5.11
CA TYR A 26 -5.19 5.93 -4.16
C TYR A 26 -6.50 6.67 -3.93
N LEU A 27 -6.46 7.99 -3.72
CA LEU A 27 -7.66 8.77 -3.49
C LEU A 27 -8.60 8.81 -4.69
N LYS A 28 -8.05 8.77 -5.91
CA LYS A 28 -8.83 8.80 -7.15
C LYS A 28 -9.34 7.42 -7.57
N TYR A 29 -8.55 6.38 -7.35
CA TYR A 29 -8.74 5.06 -7.97
C TYR A 29 -8.97 3.93 -6.97
N ALA A 30 -8.77 4.16 -5.67
CA ALA A 30 -8.74 3.12 -4.64
C ALA A 30 -7.74 2.00 -4.98
N ALA A 31 -6.57 2.38 -5.50
CA ALA A 31 -5.51 1.45 -5.86
C ALA A 31 -4.13 2.07 -5.62
N TYR A 32 -3.17 1.21 -5.31
CA TYR A 32 -1.74 1.53 -5.41
C TYR A 32 -1.19 0.91 -6.68
N ILE A 33 -0.51 1.72 -7.50
CA ILE A 33 -0.07 1.32 -8.84
C ILE A 33 1.43 1.59 -8.95
N CYS A 34 2.20 0.58 -9.36
CA CYS A 34 3.64 0.72 -9.52
C CYS A 34 4.19 -0.15 -10.64
N GLN A 35 5.51 -0.09 -10.83
CA GLN A 35 6.23 -0.99 -11.71
C GLN A 35 6.05 -2.45 -11.28
N PRO A 36 6.11 -3.41 -12.22
CA PRO A 36 5.98 -4.83 -11.93
C PRO A 36 7.12 -5.34 -11.02
N ASP A 37 6.94 -6.55 -10.49
CA ASP A 37 7.93 -7.27 -9.68
C ASP A 37 8.27 -6.59 -8.34
N ARG A 38 7.40 -5.67 -7.89
CA ARG A 38 7.56 -5.03 -6.58
C ARG A 38 7.06 -5.96 -5.48
N TYR A 39 7.99 -6.54 -4.74
CA TYR A 39 7.65 -7.44 -3.64
C TYR A 39 7.14 -6.71 -2.38
N PHE A 40 6.02 -7.18 -1.86
CA PHE A 40 5.48 -6.80 -0.54
C PHE A 40 5.36 -8.04 0.35
N GLN A 41 5.79 -7.93 1.61
CA GLN A 41 5.46 -8.94 2.61
C GLN A 41 3.94 -8.99 2.84
N PRO A 42 3.36 -10.16 3.16
CA PRO A 42 1.93 -10.28 3.44
C PRO A 42 1.47 -9.25 4.46
N SER A 43 0.61 -8.32 4.03
CA SER A 43 0.14 -7.19 4.83
C SER A 43 -1.36 -7.05 4.62
N ILE A 44 -2.10 -6.73 5.67
CA ILE A 44 -3.56 -6.55 5.57
C ILE A 44 -3.95 -5.14 5.10
N ARG A 45 -3.04 -4.18 5.23
CA ARG A 45 -3.28 -2.76 4.97
C ARG A 45 -2.05 -2.09 4.36
N MET A 46 -2.29 -0.97 3.71
CA MET A 46 -1.26 -0.09 3.15
C MET A 46 -1.41 1.31 3.74
N ALA A 47 -0.30 1.98 4.00
CA ALA A 47 -0.24 3.37 4.41
C ALA A 47 0.70 4.16 3.48
N PHE A 48 0.43 5.45 3.33
CA PHE A 48 1.10 6.30 2.33
C PHE A 48 1.98 7.34 3.03
N TYR A 49 3.28 7.29 2.78
CA TYR A 49 4.25 8.27 3.29
C TYR A 49 4.57 9.31 2.22
N THR A 50 4.22 10.57 2.47
CA THR A 50 4.52 11.70 1.59
C THR A 50 4.56 13.00 2.38
N ASN A 51 5.24 14.03 1.88
CA ASN A 51 5.32 15.33 2.54
C ASN A 51 5.74 15.27 4.03
N ASN A 52 6.71 14.40 4.35
CA ASN A 52 7.21 14.15 5.71
C ASN A 52 6.17 13.64 6.72
N LYS A 53 5.15 12.92 6.25
CA LYS A 53 4.14 12.33 7.13
C LYS A 53 3.56 11.05 6.53
N ILE A 54 3.02 10.20 7.40
CA ILE A 54 2.16 9.09 6.98
C ILE A 54 0.73 9.62 6.99
N ASP A 55 0.05 9.47 5.86
CA ASP A 55 -1.34 9.87 5.71
C ASP A 55 -2.26 9.07 6.66
N ARG A 56 -3.22 9.77 7.28
CA ARG A 56 -4.14 9.15 8.25
C ARG A 56 -5.05 8.06 7.67
N ARG A 57 -5.23 7.98 6.34
CA ARG A 57 -6.09 6.99 5.69
C ARG A 57 -5.28 5.73 5.42
N VAL A 58 -5.63 4.64 6.11
CA VAL A 58 -4.94 3.35 6.05
C VAL A 58 -5.90 2.29 5.48
N PRO A 59 -6.06 2.23 4.14
CA PRO A 59 -6.97 1.30 3.49
C PRO A 59 -6.58 -0.17 3.68
N LYS A 60 -7.58 -1.04 3.57
CA LYS A 60 -7.40 -2.49 3.54
C LYS A 60 -6.95 -2.93 2.14
N ILE A 61 -6.01 -3.88 2.10
CA ILE A 61 -5.61 -4.53 0.85
C ILE A 61 -6.66 -5.58 0.49
N LEU A 62 -7.23 -5.46 -0.70
CA LEU A 62 -8.25 -6.38 -1.22
C LEU A 62 -7.65 -7.50 -2.07
N GLY A 63 -6.48 -7.25 -2.65
CA GLY A 63 -5.76 -8.17 -3.51
C GLY A 63 -4.73 -7.43 -4.35
N SER A 64 -3.95 -8.17 -5.11
CA SER A 64 -2.95 -7.61 -6.03
C SER A 64 -2.83 -8.42 -7.29
N ILE A 65 -2.64 -7.74 -8.41
CA ILE A 65 -2.35 -8.33 -9.72
C ILE A 65 -1.03 -7.75 -10.19
N ASP A 66 -0.06 -8.62 -10.48
CA ASP A 66 1.26 -8.22 -10.92
C ASP A 66 1.44 -8.35 -12.44
N ALA A 67 2.28 -7.49 -12.99
CA ALA A 67 2.70 -7.45 -14.39
C ALA A 67 1.53 -7.59 -15.40
N ILE A 68 0.50 -6.75 -15.28
CA ILE A 68 -0.68 -6.74 -16.15
C ILE A 68 -0.66 -5.52 -17.09
N SER A 69 -0.86 -5.72 -18.39
CA SER A 69 -1.16 -4.63 -19.35
C SER A 69 -2.67 -4.48 -19.59
N SER A 70 -3.11 -3.34 -20.11
CA SER A 70 -4.54 -3.06 -20.28
C SER A 70 -5.22 -3.93 -21.35
N ASP A 71 -4.49 -4.42 -22.35
CA ASP A 71 -4.96 -5.36 -23.37
C ASP A 71 -5.10 -6.81 -22.86
N GLU A 72 -4.40 -7.14 -21.76
CA GLU A 72 -4.44 -8.46 -21.13
C GLU A 72 -5.65 -8.64 -20.20
N ILE A 73 -6.42 -7.58 -19.88
CA ILE A 73 -7.53 -7.63 -18.91
C ILE A 73 -8.53 -8.75 -19.24
N GLU A 74 -8.83 -8.94 -20.52
CA GLU A 74 -9.83 -9.92 -20.98
C GLU A 74 -9.24 -11.31 -21.21
N THR A 75 -7.99 -11.37 -21.64
CA THR A 75 -7.38 -12.57 -22.20
C THR A 75 -6.47 -13.29 -21.21
N ARG A 76 -6.01 -12.61 -20.15
CA ARG A 76 -5.06 -13.19 -19.20
C ARG A 76 -5.67 -14.42 -18.50
N PRO A 77 -5.00 -15.58 -18.58
CA PRO A 77 -5.45 -16.77 -17.87
C PRO A 77 -5.36 -16.55 -16.36
N HIS A 78 -6.20 -17.25 -15.61
CA HIS A 78 -6.24 -17.24 -14.14
C HIS A 78 -6.72 -15.95 -13.46
N LEU A 79 -7.06 -14.88 -14.21
CA LEU A 79 -7.88 -13.82 -13.65
C LEU A 79 -9.29 -14.36 -13.37
N THR A 80 -9.78 -14.11 -12.16
CA THR A 80 -11.18 -14.31 -11.78
C THR A 80 -12.06 -13.23 -12.41
N ASP A 81 -13.37 -13.49 -12.53
CA ASP A 81 -14.31 -12.50 -13.05
C ASP A 81 -14.37 -11.23 -12.20
N ASN A 82 -14.18 -11.38 -10.88
CA ASN A 82 -14.09 -10.24 -9.97
C ASN A 82 -12.83 -9.39 -10.24
N GLU A 83 -11.67 -10.03 -10.42
CA GLU A 83 -10.43 -9.30 -10.77
C GLU A 83 -10.55 -8.58 -12.12
N ARG A 84 -11.16 -9.20 -13.13
CA ARG A 84 -11.46 -8.52 -14.40
C ARG A 84 -12.36 -7.30 -14.20
N ALA A 85 -13.43 -7.45 -13.41
CA ALA A 85 -14.34 -6.33 -13.11
C ALA A 85 -13.64 -5.18 -12.37
N MET A 86 -12.75 -5.49 -11.42
CA MET A 86 -11.95 -4.50 -10.70
C MET A 86 -10.98 -3.78 -11.65
N LEU A 87 -10.28 -4.51 -12.53
CA LEU A 87 -9.38 -3.93 -13.54
C LEU A 87 -10.12 -3.03 -14.54
N ARG A 88 -11.29 -3.45 -15.04
CA ARG A 88 -12.15 -2.63 -15.92
C ARG A 88 -12.60 -1.35 -15.23
N THR A 89 -13.02 -1.46 -13.97
CA THR A 89 -13.45 -0.30 -13.18
C THR A 89 -12.31 0.67 -12.96
N LEU A 90 -11.12 0.17 -12.64
CA LEU A 90 -9.90 0.97 -12.51
C LEU A 90 -9.56 1.66 -13.83
N PHE A 91 -9.50 0.91 -14.93
CA PHE A 91 -9.22 1.44 -16.26
C PHE A 91 -10.23 2.54 -16.63
N ALA A 92 -11.53 2.32 -16.42
CA ALA A 92 -12.56 3.31 -16.73
C ALA A 92 -12.36 4.65 -15.99
N LYS A 93 -11.90 4.62 -14.73
CA LYS A 93 -11.65 5.81 -13.90
C LYS A 93 -10.38 6.56 -14.25
N MET A 94 -9.39 5.89 -14.85
CA MET A 94 -8.11 6.52 -15.20
C MET A 94 -8.27 7.65 -16.21
N ASP A 95 -7.49 8.71 -16.01
CA ASP A 95 -7.33 9.75 -17.02
C ASP A 95 -6.54 9.23 -18.25
N TYR A 96 -6.55 10.04 -19.30
CA TYR A 96 -5.94 9.67 -20.58
C TYR A 96 -4.45 9.34 -20.44
N ALA A 97 -3.68 10.16 -19.72
CA ALA A 97 -2.25 9.96 -19.56
C ALA A 97 -1.95 8.63 -18.85
N ARG A 98 -2.70 8.29 -17.80
CA ARG A 98 -2.51 7.03 -17.08
C ARG A 98 -2.94 5.81 -17.90
N LYS A 99 -4.02 5.93 -18.69
CA LYS A 99 -4.42 4.88 -19.65
C LYS A 99 -3.34 4.62 -20.69
N GLU A 100 -2.77 5.68 -21.24
CA GLU A 100 -1.69 5.61 -22.23
C GLU A 100 -0.44 4.94 -21.64
N GLU A 101 -0.06 5.28 -20.41
CA GLU A 101 1.05 4.61 -19.72
C GLU A 101 0.78 3.10 -19.53
N TRP A 102 -0.41 2.72 -19.09
CA TRP A 102 -0.79 1.32 -18.88
C TRP A 102 -0.93 0.54 -20.20
N SER A 103 -1.30 1.18 -21.30
CA SER A 103 -1.28 0.51 -22.62
C SER A 103 0.12 0.21 -23.14
N ARG A 104 1.14 0.94 -22.67
CA ARG A 104 2.54 0.80 -23.11
C ARG A 104 3.38 -0.06 -22.17
N ASN A 105 2.94 -0.22 -20.92
CA ASN A 105 3.71 -0.87 -19.87
C ASN A 105 2.83 -1.85 -19.10
N LYS A 106 3.45 -2.90 -18.57
CA LYS A 106 2.85 -3.72 -17.53
C LYS A 106 2.95 -3.01 -16.20
N LEU A 107 1.89 -3.09 -15.40
CA LEU A 107 1.83 -2.48 -14.08
C LEU A 107 1.55 -3.55 -13.01
N MET A 108 2.03 -3.30 -11.79
CA MET A 108 1.51 -3.96 -10.59
C MET A 108 0.40 -3.11 -10.00
N ILE A 109 -0.73 -3.74 -9.70
CA ILE A 109 -1.91 -3.08 -9.14
C ILE A 109 -2.24 -3.76 -7.81
N VAL A 110 -2.21 -3.00 -6.72
CA VAL A 110 -2.73 -3.41 -5.42
C VAL A 110 -4.07 -2.71 -5.20
N PHE A 111 -5.14 -3.49 -5.14
CA PHE A 111 -6.48 -2.96 -4.91
C PHE A 111 -6.69 -2.67 -3.43
N LEU A 112 -7.27 -1.50 -3.16
CA LEU A 112 -7.45 -0.96 -1.82
C LEU A 112 -8.93 -0.64 -1.59
N THR A 113 -9.37 -0.64 -0.34
CA THR A 113 -10.67 -0.03 0.01
C THR A 113 -10.63 1.46 -0.31
N SER A 114 -11.73 2.04 -0.79
CA SER A 114 -11.81 3.47 -1.08
C SER A 114 -11.68 4.31 0.20
N SER A 115 -11.29 5.58 0.06
CA SER A 115 -11.05 6.46 1.22
C SER A 115 -12.27 6.74 2.09
N ASP A 116 -13.47 6.52 1.57
CA ASP A 116 -14.78 6.64 2.19
C ASP A 116 -15.38 5.31 2.66
N SER A 117 -14.72 4.18 2.37
CA SER A 117 -15.16 2.86 2.82
C SER A 117 -15.07 2.75 4.34
N PRO A 118 -16.07 2.13 5.02
CA PRO A 118 -16.00 1.85 6.45
C PRO A 118 -14.84 0.92 6.82
N ASP A 119 -14.29 0.17 5.86
CA ASP A 119 -13.14 -0.72 6.06
C ASP A 119 -11.79 0.01 5.98
N THR A 120 -11.77 1.26 5.51
CA THR A 120 -10.59 2.13 5.54
C THR A 120 -10.43 2.70 6.94
N LEU A 121 -9.32 2.34 7.60
CA LEU A 121 -9.02 2.89 8.91
C LEU A 121 -8.65 4.37 8.75
N ILE A 122 -9.31 5.24 9.51
CA ILE A 122 -8.98 6.65 9.61
C ILE A 122 -8.33 6.90 10.97
N LEU A 123 -7.03 7.23 10.95
CA LEU A 123 -6.33 7.66 12.15
C LEU A 123 -6.81 9.06 12.56
N PRO A 124 -6.74 9.42 13.86
CA PRO A 124 -7.15 10.75 14.32
C PRO A 124 -6.38 11.89 13.63
N TYR A 125 -5.10 11.63 13.30
CA TYR A 125 -4.18 12.59 12.68
C TYR A 125 -3.23 11.89 11.72
N ASP A 126 -2.60 12.66 10.84
CA ASP A 126 -1.41 12.20 10.13
C ASP A 126 -0.28 11.95 11.15
N ILE A 127 0.61 11.00 10.86
CA ILE A 127 1.78 10.70 11.69
C ILE A 127 2.96 11.49 11.15
N GLU A 128 3.48 12.41 11.95
CA GLU A 128 4.55 13.32 11.54
C GLU A 128 5.91 12.62 11.58
N ASN A 129 6.75 12.88 10.58
CA ASN A 129 8.10 12.36 10.60
C ASN A 129 9.03 13.24 11.43
N ASP A 130 9.56 12.67 12.52
CA ASP A 130 10.51 13.31 13.43
C ASP A 130 11.94 12.76 13.29
N GLN A 131 12.20 11.89 12.30
CA GLN A 131 13.53 11.33 12.07
C GLN A 131 14.51 12.35 11.50
N SER A 132 15.67 12.45 12.14
CA SER A 132 16.77 13.31 11.73
C SER A 132 18.12 12.59 11.73
N SER A 133 18.98 12.92 10.78
CA SER A 133 20.38 12.48 10.75
C SER A 133 21.19 13.12 11.89
N MET A 134 22.41 12.63 12.11
CA MET A 134 23.37 13.23 13.05
C MET A 134 23.61 14.72 12.78
N ASN A 135 23.48 15.16 11.52
CA ASN A 135 23.63 16.56 11.09
C ASN A 135 22.30 17.34 11.14
N ARG A 136 21.28 16.85 11.87
CA ARG A 136 19.93 17.42 11.98
C ARG A 136 19.16 17.57 10.67
N GLN A 137 19.55 16.87 9.61
CA GLN A 137 18.79 16.84 8.36
C GLN A 137 17.66 15.82 8.47
N ARG A 138 16.46 16.15 7.99
CA ARG A 138 15.34 15.19 8.01
C ARG A 138 15.65 13.99 7.11
N ILE A 139 15.41 12.78 7.64
CA ILE A 139 15.55 11.53 6.90
C ILE A 139 14.16 11.03 6.54
N ALA A 140 13.97 10.55 5.31
CA ALA A 140 12.70 9.93 4.92
C ALA A 140 12.43 8.66 5.74
N PHE A 141 11.23 8.56 6.31
CA PHE A 141 10.82 7.38 7.09
C PHE A 141 10.89 6.08 6.30
N THR A 142 10.53 6.12 5.01
CA THR A 142 10.58 4.97 4.10
C THR A 142 11.79 5.05 3.18
N GLN A 143 12.60 3.98 3.13
CA GLN A 143 13.57 3.71 2.06
C GLN A 143 13.02 2.55 1.22
N ASN A 144 12.31 2.86 0.13
CA ASN A 144 11.46 1.95 -0.67
C ASN A 144 10.14 1.54 -0.03
N GLN A 145 10.14 0.82 1.09
CA GLN A 145 8.95 0.54 1.89
C GLN A 145 9.36 0.23 3.32
N ARG A 146 8.43 0.34 4.26
CA ARG A 146 8.63 -0.04 5.65
C ARG A 146 7.42 -0.82 6.15
N TYR A 147 7.62 -1.75 7.08
CA TYR A 147 6.53 -2.49 7.70
C TYR A 147 6.38 -2.06 9.16
N VAL A 148 5.14 -1.85 9.57
CA VAL A 148 4.76 -1.48 10.94
C VAL A 148 3.54 -2.30 11.34
N THR A 149 3.15 -2.24 12.61
CA THR A 149 1.91 -2.87 13.06
C THR A 149 0.74 -1.88 13.02
N LEU A 150 -0.46 -2.41 12.81
CA LEU A 150 -1.69 -1.61 12.88
C LEU A 150 -1.88 -1.08 14.31
N SER A 151 -1.50 -1.88 15.30
CA SER A 151 -1.50 -1.51 16.72
C SER A 151 -0.60 -0.30 17.04
N SER A 152 0.58 -0.17 16.43
CA SER A 152 1.46 0.99 16.63
C SER A 152 0.96 2.22 15.87
N LEU A 153 0.53 2.05 14.62
CA LEU A 153 -0.06 3.14 13.82
C LEU A 153 -1.25 3.82 14.50
N LYS A 154 -2.10 3.05 15.19
CA LYS A 154 -3.28 3.60 15.89
C LYS A 154 -2.93 4.52 17.06
N LYS A 155 -1.71 4.40 17.61
CA LYS A 155 -1.26 5.13 18.81
C LYS A 155 -0.28 6.24 18.48
N ALA A 156 0.46 6.08 17.38
CA ALA A 156 1.59 6.94 17.05
C ALA A 156 1.16 8.36 16.67
N ARG A 157 1.89 9.35 17.18
CA ARG A 157 1.88 10.72 16.65
C ARG A 157 3.08 11.00 15.77
N TYR A 158 4.20 10.36 16.06
CA TYR A 158 5.47 10.51 15.36
C TYR A 158 6.02 9.18 14.82
N THR A 159 6.89 9.24 13.82
CA THR A 159 7.48 8.05 13.20
C THR A 159 8.47 7.30 14.10
N SER A 160 9.13 7.99 15.03
CA SER A 160 9.98 7.37 16.06
C SER A 160 9.23 6.36 16.93
N GLU A 161 7.92 6.55 17.14
CA GLU A 161 7.07 5.63 17.91
C GLU A 161 6.78 4.31 17.17
N LEU A 162 7.07 4.24 15.87
CA LEU A 162 6.84 3.07 15.03
C LEU A 162 8.04 2.11 14.98
N GLU A 163 9.21 2.53 15.47
CA GLU A 163 10.47 1.79 15.31
C GLU A 163 10.67 0.63 16.30
N ASN A 164 9.86 0.54 17.35
CA ASN A 164 10.03 -0.44 18.44
C ASN A 164 9.40 -1.82 18.21
N THR A 165 9.09 -2.21 16.96
CA THR A 165 8.31 -3.45 16.72
C THR A 165 9.07 -4.58 16.01
N SER A 166 10.38 -4.45 15.82
CA SER A 166 11.22 -5.47 15.15
C SER A 166 12.36 -6.03 16.00
N ALA A 167 12.26 -6.04 17.33
CA ALA A 167 13.23 -6.68 18.21
C ALA A 167 12.55 -7.69 19.15
N SER A 168 12.17 -8.84 18.62
CA SER A 168 11.89 -10.06 19.40
C SER A 168 11.98 -11.28 18.48
N SER A 169 13.21 -11.71 18.21
CA SER A 169 13.61 -13.10 17.95
C SER A 169 15.07 -13.13 17.48
N ASN A 170 16.00 -13.03 18.42
CA ASN A 170 17.23 -13.82 18.37
C ASN A 170 17.15 -14.70 19.62
N ASP A 171 16.48 -15.85 19.47
CA ASP A 171 16.68 -16.99 20.34
C ASP A 171 17.65 -17.93 19.63
N GLU A 172 18.64 -18.38 20.41
CA GLU A 172 19.76 -19.32 20.16
C GLU A 172 20.96 -18.84 19.33
#